data_AF-A0A9W9VSH0-F1
#
_entry.id   AF-A0A9W9VSH0-F1
#
_cell.length_a   1.000
_cell.length_b   1.000
_cell.length_c   1.000
_cell.angle_alpha   90.00
_cell.angle_beta   90.00
_cell.angle_gamma   90.00
#
_symmetry.space_group_name_H-M   'P 1'
#
loop_
_entity.id
_entity.type
_entity.pdbx_description
1 polymer ?
#
loop_
_entity_poly.entity_id
_entity_poly.type
_entity_poly.pdbx_seq_one_letter_code
_entity_poly.pdbx_strand_id
1 'polypeptide(L)'
;MSGIRPIFYAYEPELASSGSEYSSEAESSARSDADRDLACPFDELIEEGMLRCQWLEYADESSCPIEQSTLTYEDLMEILPSIRHTNADSRIKQELADMEGHASAIPDDLRTLIQKTHPGTSHRVVLSNYDTRGLVWTGLIGPGVMMIDLFNRKRNSAALHVSEVSRAVYRHFYPLQFLRYIFILGVVNEQTISCIKDDLYGANGDDNLPAGWPSGSCLQEWNHSTPQFYALMGTRIGKTVVSILLSAFPRGTRRVGKIATWPCGSAANIRFDLDVFVPADN
;
A
#
# COMPACT_ATOMS: atom_id res chain seq x y z
N MET A 1 13.10 26.20 -20.64
CA MET A 1 13.54 24.91 -20.04
C MET A 1 13.60 25.11 -18.54
N SER A 2 12.48 24.96 -17.83
CA SER A 2 12.45 24.95 -16.36
C SER A 2 12.16 23.52 -15.90
N GLY A 3 13.07 22.99 -15.08
CA GLY A 3 12.95 21.67 -14.48
C GLY A 3 11.91 21.69 -13.37
N ILE A 4 10.92 20.81 -13.48
CA ILE A 4 9.99 20.50 -12.40
C ILE A 4 10.72 19.55 -11.46
N ARG A 5 10.96 20.00 -10.22
CA ARG A 5 11.54 19.15 -9.16
C ARG A 5 10.48 18.15 -8.68
N PRO A 6 10.76 16.84 -8.60
CA PRO A 6 9.91 15.91 -7.88
C PRO A 6 9.97 16.23 -6.38
N ILE A 7 8.81 16.42 -5.75
CA ILE A 7 8.71 16.52 -4.29
C ILE A 7 8.86 15.10 -3.74
N PHE A 8 10.04 14.78 -3.22
CA PHE A 8 10.28 13.61 -2.39
C PHE A 8 9.98 13.99 -0.94
N TYR A 9 8.96 13.40 -0.33
CA TYR A 9 8.88 13.35 1.12
C TYR A 9 9.54 12.06 1.58
N ALA A 10 10.87 12.08 1.67
CA ALA A 10 11.59 11.20 2.58
C ALA A 10 11.50 11.85 3.95
N TYR A 11 10.96 11.13 4.94
CA TYR A 11 11.00 11.55 6.33
C TYR A 11 12.44 11.40 6.83
N GLU A 12 13.19 12.50 6.88
CA GLU A 12 14.40 12.64 7.68
C GLU A 12 14.07 13.59 8.85
N PRO A 13 14.26 13.19 10.11
CA PRO A 13 14.05 14.09 11.23
C PRO A 13 15.24 15.03 11.38
N GLU A 14 14.91 16.29 11.68
CA GLU A 14 15.76 17.40 12.13
C GLU A 14 16.52 18.21 11.06
N LEU A 15 15.99 19.41 10.77
CA LEU A 15 16.58 20.70 11.17
C LEU A 15 15.68 21.85 10.70
N ALA A 16 15.09 22.55 11.66
CA ALA A 16 14.42 23.82 11.42
C ALA A 16 15.44 24.92 11.09
N SER A 17 15.16 25.74 10.07
CA SER A 17 15.39 27.21 10.08
C SER A 17 15.40 27.82 8.67
N SER A 18 14.70 28.97 8.59
CA SER A 18 14.79 30.05 7.59
C SER A 18 13.95 29.91 6.32
N GLY A 19 13.00 30.84 6.20
CA GLY A 19 12.07 30.94 5.08
C GLY A 19 12.59 31.77 3.92
N SER A 20 11.84 31.71 2.82
CA SER A 20 11.71 32.81 1.86
C SER A 20 10.40 32.64 1.10
N GLU A 21 9.71 33.77 0.93
CA GLU A 21 8.49 33.94 0.15
C GLU A 21 8.77 33.68 -1.34
N TYR A 22 7.95 32.87 -2.02
CA TYR A 22 7.92 32.86 -3.49
C TYR A 22 6.54 32.48 -4.07
N SER A 23 5.87 33.52 -4.57
CA SER A 23 4.88 33.59 -5.68
C SER A 23 3.70 32.60 -5.73
N SER A 24 2.52 33.13 -5.39
CA SER A 24 1.21 32.48 -5.21
C SER A 24 0.38 32.27 -6.49
N GLU A 25 0.91 32.48 -7.69
CA GLU A 25 0.09 32.48 -8.92
C GLU A 25 0.22 31.21 -9.78
N ALA A 26 1.27 30.41 -9.62
CA ALA A 26 1.39 29.09 -10.27
C ALA A 26 0.68 27.97 -9.50
N GLU A 27 0.34 28.19 -8.22
CA GLU A 27 -0.35 27.22 -7.36
C GLU A 27 -1.86 27.13 -7.63
N SER A 28 -2.50 28.17 -8.19
CA SER A 28 -3.96 28.20 -8.30
C SER A 28 -4.50 27.34 -9.46
N SER A 29 -3.76 27.22 -10.57
CA SER A 29 -4.16 26.40 -11.72
C SER A 29 -3.85 24.91 -11.55
N ALA A 30 -2.91 24.54 -10.66
CA ALA A 30 -2.64 23.15 -10.33
C ALA A 30 -3.57 22.63 -9.21
N ARG A 31 -4.06 23.53 -8.35
CA ARG A 31 -5.10 23.22 -7.33
C ARG A 31 -6.44 22.88 -7.94
N SER A 32 -6.86 23.56 -9.03
CA SER A 32 -8.22 23.39 -9.58
C SER A 32 -8.53 22.00 -10.15
N ASP A 33 -7.52 21.23 -10.57
CA ASP A 33 -7.70 19.87 -11.10
C ASP A 33 -7.34 18.76 -10.08
N ALA A 34 -6.56 19.08 -9.04
CA ALA A 34 -6.36 18.21 -7.88
C ALA A 34 -7.58 18.20 -6.95
N ASP A 35 -8.35 19.30 -6.94
CA ASP A 35 -9.61 19.45 -6.18
C ASP A 35 -10.74 18.50 -6.61
N ARG A 36 -10.67 17.89 -7.79
CA ARG A 36 -11.68 16.89 -8.22
C ARG A 36 -11.55 15.54 -7.53
N ASP A 37 -10.44 15.27 -6.85
CA ASP A 37 -10.17 14.01 -6.15
C ASP A 37 -10.35 14.11 -4.62
N LEU A 38 -10.76 15.26 -4.10
CA LEU A 38 -10.72 15.58 -2.66
C LEU A 38 -11.98 15.23 -1.86
N ALA A 39 -13.00 14.63 -2.48
CA ALA A 39 -14.15 14.10 -1.74
C ALA A 39 -14.81 12.97 -2.53
N CYS A 40 -14.31 11.74 -2.36
CA CYS A 40 -15.13 10.57 -2.67
C CYS A 40 -15.91 10.27 -1.39
N PRO A 41 -17.24 10.42 -1.37
CA PRO A 41 -18.08 10.09 -0.23
C PRO A 41 -17.76 8.69 0.30
N PHE A 42 -17.84 8.50 1.61
CA PHE A 42 -17.57 7.22 2.25
C PHE A 42 -18.41 6.06 1.66
N ASP A 43 -19.68 6.32 1.34
CA ASP A 43 -20.56 5.35 0.69
C ASP A 43 -20.08 4.92 -0.70
N GLU A 44 -19.55 5.85 -1.50
CA GLU A 44 -18.95 5.52 -2.80
C GLU A 44 -17.69 4.66 -2.63
N LEU A 45 -16.88 4.92 -1.59
CA LEU A 45 -15.73 4.08 -1.27
C LEU A 45 -16.17 2.66 -0.87
N ILE A 46 -17.28 2.52 -0.15
CA ILE A 46 -17.85 1.21 0.20
C ILE A 46 -18.24 0.46 -1.08
N GLU A 47 -19.01 1.08 -1.96
CA GLU A 47 -19.47 0.45 -3.22
C GLU A 47 -18.27 0.01 -4.09
N GLU A 48 -17.30 0.90 -4.25
CA GLU A 48 -16.07 0.61 -4.98
C GLU A 48 -15.27 -0.54 -4.33
N GLY A 49 -15.19 -0.56 -3.00
CA GLY A 49 -14.54 -1.63 -2.25
C GLY A 49 -15.21 -2.98 -2.40
N MET A 50 -16.55 -3.02 -2.34
CA MET A 50 -17.34 -4.22 -2.53
C MET A 50 -17.11 -4.83 -3.92
N LEU A 51 -17.17 -4.01 -4.98
CA LEU A 51 -16.88 -4.44 -6.35
C LEU A 51 -15.50 -5.11 -6.47
N ARG A 52 -14.51 -4.57 -5.76
CA ARG A 52 -13.14 -5.10 -5.78
C ARG A 52 -12.97 -6.38 -4.98
N CYS A 53 -13.71 -6.52 -3.88
CA CYS A 53 -13.78 -7.79 -3.17
C CYS A 53 -14.43 -8.86 -4.07
N GLN A 54 -15.50 -8.50 -4.80
CA GLN A 54 -16.11 -9.41 -5.77
C GLN A 54 -15.11 -9.88 -6.84
N TRP A 55 -14.30 -8.97 -7.39
CA TRP A 55 -13.27 -9.33 -8.37
C TRP A 55 -12.24 -10.34 -7.83
N LEU A 56 -11.92 -10.27 -6.53
CA LEU A 56 -10.99 -11.19 -5.89
C LEU A 56 -11.63 -12.55 -5.58
N GLU A 57 -12.88 -12.55 -5.10
CA GLU A 57 -13.55 -13.73 -4.56
C GLU A 57 -14.29 -14.55 -5.62
N TYR A 58 -14.84 -13.92 -6.66
CA TYR A 58 -15.60 -14.63 -7.71
C TYR A 58 -14.74 -14.87 -8.95
N ALA A 59 -14.48 -16.14 -9.25
CA ALA A 59 -13.64 -16.54 -10.38
C ALA A 59 -14.24 -16.18 -11.74
N ASP A 60 -15.56 -16.14 -11.83
CA ASP A 60 -16.37 -15.89 -13.01
C ASP A 60 -16.81 -14.42 -13.17
N GLU A 61 -16.30 -13.52 -12.33
CA GLU A 61 -16.64 -12.11 -12.37
C GLU A 61 -16.15 -11.43 -13.67
N SER A 62 -17.05 -11.37 -14.64
CA SER A 62 -16.78 -10.91 -16.00
C SER A 62 -16.49 -9.41 -16.10
N SER A 63 -16.87 -8.61 -15.10
CA SER A 63 -16.65 -7.16 -15.10
C SER A 63 -15.21 -6.75 -14.78
N CYS A 64 -14.40 -7.65 -14.22
CA CYS A 64 -13.05 -7.31 -13.78
C CYS A 64 -12.09 -7.18 -14.96
N PRO A 65 -11.50 -5.98 -15.19
CA PRO A 65 -10.63 -5.72 -16.34
C PRO A 65 -9.17 -6.09 -16.08
N ILE A 66 -8.84 -6.59 -14.89
CA ILE A 66 -7.45 -6.85 -14.49
C ILE A 66 -7.12 -8.32 -14.77
N GLU A 67 -6.11 -8.51 -15.60
CA GLU A 67 -5.55 -9.82 -15.92
C GLU A 67 -4.34 -10.16 -15.04
N GLN A 68 -4.02 -11.45 -14.98
CA GLN A 68 -2.80 -11.90 -14.34
C GLN A 68 -1.60 -11.46 -15.16
N SER A 69 -0.62 -10.84 -14.49
CA SER A 69 0.57 -10.38 -15.19
C SER A 69 1.52 -11.54 -15.48
N THR A 70 2.19 -11.50 -16.63
CA THR A 70 3.28 -12.43 -16.97
C THR A 70 4.67 -11.83 -16.69
N LEU A 71 4.74 -10.55 -16.30
CA LEU A 71 5.99 -9.84 -16.05
C LEU A 71 6.86 -10.56 -15.01
N THR A 72 8.13 -10.75 -15.34
CA THR A 72 9.16 -11.37 -14.50
C THR A 72 10.12 -10.32 -13.95
N TYR A 73 10.95 -10.70 -12.97
CA TYR A 73 11.96 -9.78 -12.44
C TYR A 73 13.11 -9.56 -13.43
N GLU A 74 13.37 -10.56 -14.27
CA GLU A 74 14.32 -10.49 -15.38
C GLU A 74 13.85 -9.44 -16.40
N ASP A 75 12.57 -9.45 -16.77
CA ASP A 75 11.98 -8.39 -17.62
C ASP A 75 12.14 -7.00 -16.96
N LEU A 76 11.96 -6.91 -15.63
CA LEU A 76 12.17 -5.65 -14.91
C LEU A 76 13.61 -5.18 -14.99
N MET A 77 14.61 -6.07 -14.87
CA MET A 77 16.02 -5.69 -14.99
C MET A 77 16.36 -5.18 -16.39
N GLU A 78 15.73 -5.75 -17.44
CA GLU A 78 15.91 -5.30 -18.82
C GLU A 78 15.24 -3.94 -19.07
N ILE A 79 14.00 -3.75 -18.59
CA ILE A 79 13.24 -2.52 -18.80
C ILE A 79 13.76 -1.37 -17.91
N LEU A 80 14.24 -1.70 -16.71
CA LEU A 80 14.66 -0.78 -15.65
C LEU A 80 16.07 -1.14 -15.16
N PRO A 81 17.11 -0.81 -15.92
CA PRO A 81 18.49 -1.14 -15.57
C PRO A 81 18.99 -0.47 -14.28
N SER A 82 18.25 0.50 -13.74
CA SER A 82 18.54 1.16 -12.46
C SER A 82 17.93 0.46 -11.23
N ILE A 83 17.36 -0.73 -11.39
CA ILE A 83 16.87 -1.52 -10.26
C ILE A 83 18.02 -1.86 -9.32
N ARG A 84 17.83 -1.57 -8.03
CA ARG A 84 18.80 -1.88 -6.98
C ARG A 84 18.19 -2.86 -6.00
N HIS A 85 18.97 -3.88 -5.66
CA HIS A 85 18.64 -4.91 -4.69
C HIS A 85 19.76 -5.00 -3.66
N THR A 86 19.39 -5.05 -2.38
CA THR A 86 20.33 -5.29 -1.28
C THR A 86 19.72 -6.25 -0.25
N ASN A 87 20.58 -6.95 0.51
CA ASN A 87 20.12 -7.61 1.74
C ASN A 87 19.51 -6.57 2.69
N ALA A 88 18.44 -6.96 3.38
CA ALA A 88 17.67 -6.08 4.24
C ALA A 88 17.20 -6.75 5.54
N ASP A 89 17.91 -7.78 6.04
CA ASP A 89 17.49 -8.50 7.25
C ASP A 89 17.44 -7.61 8.47
N SER A 90 18.42 -6.72 8.63
CA SER A 90 18.42 -5.73 9.71
C SER A 90 17.29 -4.72 9.55
N ARG A 91 17.04 -4.28 8.31
CA ARG A 91 16.02 -3.27 8.02
C ARG A 91 14.62 -3.79 8.27
N ILE A 92 14.27 -4.99 7.79
CA ILE A 92 12.93 -5.54 8.04
C ILE A 92 12.70 -5.79 9.54
N LYS A 93 13.73 -6.23 10.27
CA LYS A 93 13.65 -6.39 11.73
C LYS A 93 13.46 -5.04 12.43
N GLN A 94 14.10 -3.99 11.94
CA GLN A 94 13.92 -2.64 12.45
C GLN A 94 12.50 -2.13 12.19
N GLU A 95 12.00 -2.22 10.96
CA GLU A 95 10.62 -1.82 10.64
C GLU A 95 9.61 -2.57 11.53
N LEU A 96 9.84 -3.86 11.75
CA LEU A 96 9.01 -4.64 12.66
C LEU A 96 9.14 -4.13 14.10
N ALA A 97 10.34 -3.92 14.62
CA ALA A 97 10.54 -3.39 15.97
C ALA A 97 9.86 -2.02 16.17
N ASP A 98 9.92 -1.14 15.15
CA ASP A 98 9.25 0.16 15.17
C ASP A 98 7.72 -0.01 15.21
N MET A 99 7.17 -1.03 14.52
CA MET A 99 5.75 -1.39 14.58
C MET A 99 5.32 -2.06 15.90
N GLU A 100 6.22 -2.76 16.61
CA GLU A 100 5.90 -3.39 17.91
C GLU A 100 5.48 -2.36 18.97
N GLY A 101 5.94 -1.11 18.86
CA GLY A 101 5.47 0.01 19.68
C GLY A 101 3.99 0.38 19.48
N HIS A 102 3.35 -0.14 18.42
CA HIS A 102 1.97 0.11 18.04
C HIS A 102 1.09 -1.14 18.21
N ALA A 103 0.78 -1.50 19.47
CA ALA A 103 -0.31 -2.41 19.87
C ALA A 103 -0.53 -3.66 18.99
N SER A 104 0.52 -4.45 18.75
CA SER A 104 0.46 -5.69 17.95
C SER A 104 0.15 -5.47 16.45
N ALA A 105 0.67 -4.40 15.85
CA ALA A 105 0.67 -4.19 14.39
C ALA A 105 1.34 -5.33 13.61
N ILE A 106 2.04 -6.25 14.28
CA ILE A 106 2.65 -7.44 13.70
C ILE A 106 1.93 -8.70 14.19
N PRO A 107 1.37 -9.50 13.27
CA PRO A 107 0.85 -10.83 13.58
C PRO A 107 1.93 -11.75 14.18
N ASP A 108 1.58 -12.52 15.21
CA ASP A 108 2.53 -13.35 15.97
C ASP A 108 3.26 -14.39 15.13
N ASP A 109 2.58 -14.91 14.12
CA ASP A 109 3.12 -15.87 13.18
C ASP A 109 4.09 -15.23 12.19
N LEU A 110 3.84 -13.99 11.74
CA LEU A 110 4.82 -13.19 10.99
C LEU A 110 6.05 -12.89 11.84
N ARG A 111 5.85 -12.50 13.11
CA ARG A 111 6.94 -12.26 14.06
C ARG A 111 7.80 -13.52 14.21
N THR A 112 7.15 -14.66 14.43
CA THR A 112 7.82 -15.96 14.57
C THR A 112 8.56 -16.36 13.30
N LEU A 113 7.97 -16.12 12.12
CA LEU A 113 8.58 -16.43 10.84
C LEU A 113 9.88 -15.64 10.65
N ILE A 114 9.84 -14.31 10.83
CA ILE A 114 11.01 -13.44 10.63
C ILE A 114 12.11 -13.67 11.70
N GLN A 115 11.74 -14.05 12.92
CA GLN A 115 12.74 -14.40 13.94
C GLN A 115 13.49 -15.69 13.60
N LYS A 116 12.83 -16.65 12.93
CA LYS A 116 13.40 -17.95 12.56
C LYS A 116 14.15 -17.94 11.23
N THR A 117 14.01 -16.89 10.42
CA THR A 117 14.62 -16.85 9.10
C THR A 117 16.12 -16.59 9.16
N HIS A 118 16.86 -17.29 8.31
CA HIS A 118 18.31 -17.14 8.21
C HIS A 118 18.70 -15.75 7.70
N PRO A 119 19.93 -15.28 8.00
CA PRO A 119 20.52 -14.15 7.28
C PRO A 119 20.52 -14.44 5.77
N GLY A 120 20.32 -13.42 4.96
CA GLY A 120 20.19 -13.51 3.51
C GLY A 120 18.75 -13.50 2.98
N THR A 121 17.73 -13.56 3.84
CA THR A 121 16.35 -13.85 3.42
C THR A 121 15.53 -12.60 3.10
N SER A 122 15.87 -11.46 3.68
CA SER A 122 15.11 -10.23 3.45
C SER A 122 15.81 -9.35 2.44
N HIS A 123 15.03 -8.72 1.58
CA HIS A 123 15.54 -7.98 0.44
C HIS A 123 14.90 -6.61 0.35
N ARG A 124 15.73 -5.58 0.17
CA ARG A 124 15.25 -4.25 -0.20
C ARG A 124 15.40 -4.09 -1.69
N VAL A 125 14.34 -3.66 -2.34
CA VAL A 125 14.30 -3.45 -3.78
C VAL A 125 13.86 -2.01 -4.06
N VAL A 126 14.63 -1.31 -4.89
CA VAL A 126 14.41 0.08 -5.29
C VAL A 126 14.40 0.17 -6.80
N LEU A 127 13.26 0.57 -7.35
CA LEU A 127 13.07 0.89 -8.75
C LEU A 127 12.79 2.39 -8.80
N SER A 128 13.75 3.17 -9.28
CA SER A 128 13.58 4.61 -9.44
C SER A 128 13.89 4.98 -10.88
N ASN A 129 12.84 5.23 -11.65
CA ASN A 129 12.97 5.76 -12.99
C ASN A 129 11.83 6.73 -13.32
N TYR A 130 11.43 7.54 -12.34
CA TYR A 130 10.27 8.43 -12.46
C TYR A 130 10.43 9.44 -13.59
N ASP A 131 11.61 10.04 -13.71
CA ASP A 131 11.83 11.11 -14.69
C ASP A 131 11.73 10.61 -16.13
N THR A 132 12.16 9.37 -16.41
CA THR A 132 12.18 8.84 -17.79
C THR A 132 11.02 7.89 -18.10
N ARG A 133 10.57 7.10 -17.11
CA ARG A 133 9.52 6.07 -17.28
C ARG A 133 8.28 6.34 -16.44
N GLY A 134 8.28 7.32 -15.54
CA GLY A 134 7.11 7.63 -14.72
C GLY A 134 6.80 6.57 -13.68
N LEU A 135 7.78 5.81 -13.18
CA LEU A 135 7.60 4.79 -12.16
C LEU A 135 8.61 4.95 -11.01
N VAL A 136 8.09 4.88 -9.78
CA VAL A 136 8.87 4.57 -8.58
C VAL A 136 8.22 3.40 -7.87
N TRP A 137 9.05 2.48 -7.38
CA TRP A 137 8.65 1.44 -6.46
C TRP A 137 9.80 1.17 -5.48
N THR A 138 9.53 1.14 -4.19
CA THR A 138 10.50 0.79 -3.15
C THR A 138 9.81 -0.01 -2.07
N GLY A 139 10.44 -1.10 -1.65
CA GLY A 139 9.91 -1.92 -0.58
C GLY A 139 10.90 -2.97 -0.07
N LEU A 140 10.46 -3.63 0.98
CA LEU A 140 11.10 -4.76 1.63
C LEU A 140 10.32 -6.04 1.34
N ILE A 141 11.04 -7.08 0.95
CA ILE A 141 10.50 -8.40 0.68
C ILE A 141 11.07 -9.36 1.71
N GLY A 142 10.20 -10.11 2.37
CA GLY A 142 10.58 -11.18 3.27
C GLY A 142 9.65 -12.39 3.12
N PRO A 143 9.98 -13.51 3.80
CA PRO A 143 9.13 -14.69 3.85
C PRO A 143 7.74 -14.31 4.33
N GLY A 144 6.74 -14.51 3.47
CA GLY A 144 5.34 -14.22 3.74
C GLY A 144 4.93 -12.76 3.89
N VAL A 145 5.83 -11.80 3.66
CA VAL A 145 5.52 -10.38 3.81
C VAL A 145 6.12 -9.52 2.69
N MET A 146 5.32 -8.57 2.23
CA MET A 146 5.76 -7.46 1.38
C MET A 146 5.48 -6.15 2.11
N MET A 147 6.50 -5.31 2.32
CA MET A 147 6.34 -3.96 2.84
C MET A 147 6.68 -2.99 1.73
N ILE A 148 5.75 -2.11 1.36
CA ILE A 148 5.95 -1.13 0.31
C ILE A 148 6.03 0.25 0.95
N ASP A 149 7.19 0.90 0.80
CA ASP A 149 7.49 2.21 1.39
C ASP A 149 7.06 3.34 0.46
N LEU A 150 7.24 3.14 -0.85
CA LEU A 150 6.98 4.16 -1.84
C LEU A 150 6.59 3.51 -3.15
N PHE A 151 5.49 3.99 -3.72
CA PHE A 151 5.20 3.73 -5.13
C PHE A 151 4.54 4.95 -5.75
N ASN A 152 4.88 5.20 -7.01
CA ASN A 152 4.21 6.23 -7.80
C ASN A 152 4.25 5.80 -9.26
N ARG A 153 3.13 6.03 -9.95
CA ARG A 153 3.06 5.90 -11.40
C ARG A 153 2.49 7.18 -12.00
N LYS A 154 3.20 7.75 -12.97
CA LYS A 154 2.73 8.90 -13.73
C LYS A 154 1.44 8.55 -14.46
N ARG A 155 0.42 9.40 -14.29
CA ARG A 155 -0.88 9.25 -14.96
C ARG A 155 -0.72 9.23 -16.48
N ASN A 156 -1.52 8.41 -17.16
CA ASN A 156 -1.55 8.27 -18.63
C ASN A 156 -0.17 8.00 -19.25
N SER A 157 0.68 7.26 -18.54
CA SER A 157 1.99 6.85 -19.03
C SER A 157 2.01 5.37 -19.39
N ALA A 158 2.91 5.02 -20.32
CA ALA A 158 3.27 3.63 -20.64
C ALA A 158 4.14 2.96 -19.55
N ALA A 159 4.24 3.57 -18.36
CA ALA A 159 4.91 2.97 -17.22
C ALA A 159 4.22 1.65 -16.85
N LEU A 160 5.01 0.69 -16.36
CA LEU A 160 4.50 -0.57 -15.80
C LEU A 160 3.53 -0.29 -14.65
N HIS A 161 2.51 -1.12 -14.49
CA HIS A 161 1.61 -1.02 -13.35
C HIS A 161 2.35 -1.45 -12.07
N VAL A 162 2.11 -0.72 -10.97
CA VAL A 162 2.67 -1.03 -9.64
C VAL A 162 2.31 -2.45 -9.21
N SER A 163 1.13 -2.95 -9.59
CA SER A 163 0.68 -4.31 -9.31
C SER A 163 1.55 -5.39 -9.96
N GLU A 164 1.96 -5.17 -11.21
CA GLU A 164 2.80 -6.10 -11.97
C GLU A 164 4.22 -6.12 -11.43
N VAL A 165 4.74 -4.92 -11.12
CA VAL A 165 6.05 -4.74 -10.50
C VAL A 165 6.11 -5.45 -9.15
N SER A 166 5.13 -5.20 -8.27
CA SER A 166 5.10 -5.78 -6.91
C SER A 166 5.05 -7.31 -6.97
N ARG A 167 4.24 -7.87 -7.88
CA ARG A 167 4.18 -9.32 -8.13
C ARG A 167 5.52 -9.87 -8.61
N ALA A 168 6.12 -9.27 -9.64
CA ALA A 168 7.38 -9.73 -10.21
C ALA A 168 8.51 -9.70 -9.16
N VAL A 169 8.58 -8.62 -8.38
CA VAL A 169 9.55 -8.47 -7.29
C VAL A 169 9.37 -9.54 -6.23
N TYR A 170 8.15 -9.77 -5.72
CA TYR A 170 7.94 -10.80 -4.70
C TYR A 170 8.26 -12.21 -5.21
N ARG A 171 7.73 -12.53 -6.40
CA ARG A 171 7.86 -13.86 -7.02
C ARG A 171 9.31 -14.28 -7.25
N HIS A 172 10.20 -13.31 -7.48
CA HIS A 172 11.62 -13.55 -7.66
C HIS A 172 12.30 -14.10 -6.41
N PHE A 173 11.93 -13.60 -5.22
CA PHE A 173 12.52 -14.05 -3.96
C PHE A 173 11.74 -15.18 -3.30
N TYR A 174 10.42 -15.20 -3.46
CA TYR A 174 9.53 -16.13 -2.77
C TYR A 174 8.37 -16.62 -3.65
N PRO A 175 7.97 -17.90 -3.55
CA PRO A 175 6.71 -18.36 -4.14
C PRO A 175 5.53 -17.53 -3.66
N LEU A 176 4.71 -17.03 -4.60
CA LEU A 176 3.56 -16.17 -4.30
C LEU A 176 2.59 -16.77 -3.29
N GLN A 177 2.44 -18.10 -3.27
CA GLN A 177 1.58 -18.82 -2.32
C GLN A 177 1.95 -18.59 -0.84
N PHE A 178 3.17 -18.14 -0.56
CA PHE A 178 3.60 -17.83 0.80
C PHE A 178 3.32 -16.40 1.22
N LEU A 179 2.97 -15.49 0.31
CA LEU A 179 2.61 -14.11 0.66
C LEU A 179 1.34 -14.12 1.52
N ARG A 180 1.44 -13.55 2.72
CA ARG A 180 0.35 -13.50 3.72
C ARG A 180 0.04 -12.09 4.18
N TYR A 181 1.01 -11.18 4.10
CA TYR A 181 0.86 -9.80 4.57
C TYR A 181 1.40 -8.82 3.55
N ILE A 182 0.62 -7.77 3.27
CA ILE A 182 1.09 -6.60 2.53
C ILE A 182 1.00 -5.40 3.46
N PHE A 183 2.12 -4.76 3.73
CA PHE A 183 2.19 -3.50 4.45
C PHE A 183 2.41 -2.37 3.47
N ILE A 184 1.63 -1.30 3.60
CA ILE A 184 1.87 -0.04 2.91
C ILE A 184 2.23 0.98 3.99
N LEU A 185 3.47 1.46 3.94
CA LEU A 185 4.04 2.31 4.99
C LEU A 185 3.99 3.78 4.57
N GLY A 186 3.80 4.68 5.54
CA GLY A 186 3.85 6.12 5.32
C GLY A 186 2.85 6.63 4.28
N VAL A 187 1.63 6.09 4.28
CA VAL A 187 0.56 6.51 3.37
C VAL A 187 0.25 7.99 3.58
N VAL A 188 0.46 8.79 2.54
CA VAL A 188 0.13 10.23 2.48
C VAL A 188 -0.90 10.55 1.40
N ASN A 189 -1.46 9.53 0.72
CA ASN A 189 -2.48 9.75 -0.28
C ASN A 189 -3.72 10.40 0.35
N GLU A 190 -4.08 11.60 -0.09
CA GLU A 190 -5.12 12.43 0.52
C GLU A 190 -6.47 11.72 0.67
N GLN A 191 -6.99 11.08 -0.39
CA GLN A 191 -8.23 10.30 -0.32
C GLN A 191 -8.16 9.20 0.74
N THR A 192 -7.08 8.42 0.75
CA THR A 192 -6.92 7.31 1.70
C THR A 192 -6.77 7.85 3.12
N ILE A 193 -6.01 8.93 3.31
CA ILE A 193 -5.78 9.53 4.62
C ILE A 193 -7.04 10.19 5.18
N SER A 194 -7.81 10.88 4.34
CA SER A 194 -9.10 11.46 4.74
C SER A 194 -10.08 10.35 5.12
N CYS A 195 -10.19 9.27 4.32
CA CYS A 195 -11.01 8.12 4.69
C CYS A 195 -10.62 7.57 6.07
N ILE A 196 -9.33 7.35 6.33
CA ILE A 196 -8.91 6.83 7.65
C ILE A 196 -9.16 7.87 8.75
N LYS A 197 -8.72 9.12 8.58
CA LYS A 197 -8.79 10.14 9.62
C LYS A 197 -10.20 10.58 9.95
N ASP A 198 -10.97 10.90 8.93
CA ASP A 198 -12.22 11.62 9.05
C ASP A 198 -13.38 10.63 9.15
N ASP A 199 -13.38 9.57 8.33
CA ASP A 199 -14.50 8.62 8.30
C ASP A 199 -14.30 7.42 9.24
N LEU A 200 -13.08 6.91 9.41
CA LEU A 200 -12.85 5.73 10.27
C LEU A 200 -12.54 6.10 11.72
N TYR A 201 -11.65 7.05 11.95
CA TYR A 201 -11.26 7.50 13.29
C TYR A 201 -12.01 8.76 13.76
N GLY A 202 -12.54 9.55 12.82
CA GLY A 202 -13.22 10.82 13.09
C GLY A 202 -14.73 10.68 13.30
N ALA A 203 -15.38 9.73 12.61
CA ALA A 203 -16.82 9.53 12.66
C ALA A 203 -17.32 8.75 13.90
N ASN A 204 -16.67 8.88 15.05
CA ASN A 204 -17.06 8.14 16.25
C ASN A 204 -18.40 8.65 16.82
N GLY A 205 -19.47 8.00 16.38
CA GLY A 205 -20.72 7.80 17.11
C GLY A 205 -20.78 6.44 17.84
N ASP A 206 -19.64 5.75 17.98
CA ASP A 206 -19.50 4.56 18.82
C ASP A 206 -18.75 4.94 20.11
N ASP A 207 -19.44 4.85 21.25
CA ASP A 207 -18.95 5.25 22.59
C ASP A 207 -17.70 4.48 23.06
N ASN A 208 -17.26 3.48 22.31
CA ASN A 208 -16.14 2.59 22.66
C ASN A 208 -14.82 2.87 21.92
N LEU A 209 -14.78 3.82 20.97
CA LEU A 209 -13.56 4.17 20.24
C LEU A 209 -13.05 5.57 20.64
N PRO A 210 -11.74 5.75 20.91
CA PRO A 210 -11.21 7.06 21.27
C PRO A 210 -11.44 8.05 20.13
N ALA A 211 -12.11 9.17 20.43
CA ALA A 211 -12.45 10.20 19.46
C ALA A 211 -11.19 10.84 18.85
N GLY A 212 -11.13 10.87 17.51
CA GLY A 212 -10.14 11.61 16.73
C GLY A 212 -8.88 10.82 16.36
N TRP A 213 -8.13 11.34 15.38
CA TRP A 213 -6.84 10.78 14.94
C TRP A 213 -5.90 10.63 16.15
N PRO A 214 -5.57 9.40 16.57
CA PRO A 214 -4.92 9.20 17.85
C PRO A 214 -3.49 9.72 17.79
N SER A 215 -3.12 10.52 18.78
CA SER A 215 -1.73 10.83 19.09
C SER A 215 -1.08 9.64 19.80
N GLY A 216 -1.04 8.47 19.16
CA GLY A 216 -0.44 7.27 19.75
C GLY A 216 -0.79 5.94 19.08
N SER A 217 -0.33 4.86 19.72
CA SER A 217 -0.34 3.43 19.36
C SER A 217 -1.69 2.76 19.13
N CYS A 218 -2.71 3.47 18.63
CA CYS A 218 -4.04 2.90 18.44
C CYS A 218 -4.15 2.21 17.07
N LEU A 219 -3.67 0.96 17.02
CA LEU A 219 -3.99 0.03 15.95
C LEU A 219 -5.50 -0.17 15.93
N GLN A 220 -6.12 -0.01 14.77
CA GLN A 220 -7.50 -0.42 14.52
C GLN A 220 -7.50 -1.54 13.49
N GLU A 221 -8.37 -2.53 13.71
CA GLU A 221 -8.55 -3.66 12.81
C GLU A 221 -9.97 -3.63 12.22
N TRP A 222 -10.04 -3.80 10.92
CA TRP A 222 -11.26 -3.76 10.12
C TRP A 222 -11.43 -5.14 9.48
N ASN A 223 -12.42 -5.88 9.95
CA ASN A 223 -12.68 -7.24 9.47
C ASN A 223 -13.44 -7.20 8.15
N HIS A 224 -13.23 -8.23 7.31
CA HIS A 224 -14.00 -8.45 6.10
C HIS A 224 -15.52 -8.32 6.34
N SER A 225 -16.25 -7.84 5.35
CA SER A 225 -17.70 -7.62 5.40
C SER A 225 -18.19 -6.46 6.28
N THR A 226 -17.29 -5.61 6.78
CA THR A 226 -17.67 -4.35 7.43
C THR A 226 -17.65 -3.17 6.44
N PRO A 227 -18.49 -2.13 6.63
CA PRO A 227 -18.43 -0.92 5.81
C PRO A 227 -17.04 -0.27 5.79
N GLN A 228 -16.37 -0.20 6.95
CA GLN A 228 -15.03 0.36 7.10
C GLN A 228 -13.99 -0.41 6.28
N PHE A 229 -14.07 -1.74 6.30
CA PHE A 229 -13.22 -2.59 5.49
C PHE A 229 -13.44 -2.32 3.99
N TYR A 230 -14.69 -2.26 3.54
CA TYR A 230 -14.98 -1.99 2.13
C TYR A 230 -14.52 -0.58 1.73
N ALA A 231 -14.76 0.44 2.55
CA ALA A 231 -14.26 1.78 2.29
C ALA A 231 -12.74 1.80 2.08
N LEU A 232 -11.97 1.11 2.93
CA LEU A 232 -10.52 0.96 2.78
C LEU A 232 -10.14 0.27 1.46
N MET A 233 -10.85 -0.79 1.07
CA MET A 233 -10.67 -1.46 -0.21
C MET A 233 -11.01 -0.57 -1.42
N GLY A 234 -11.92 0.38 -1.25
CA GLY A 234 -12.29 1.40 -2.23
C GLY A 234 -11.32 2.57 -2.35
N THR A 235 -10.43 2.79 -1.37
CA THR A 235 -9.41 3.84 -1.45
C THR A 235 -8.36 3.54 -2.52
N ARG A 236 -7.65 4.56 -3.04
CA ARG A 236 -6.53 4.37 -3.98
C ARG A 236 -5.49 3.32 -3.53
N ILE A 237 -5.18 3.24 -2.23
CA ILE A 237 -4.27 2.21 -1.71
C ILE A 237 -4.93 0.83 -1.78
N GLY A 238 -6.18 0.70 -1.33
CA GLY A 238 -6.96 -0.53 -1.46
C GLY A 238 -7.06 -1.03 -2.91
N LYS A 239 -7.39 -0.14 -3.86
CA LYS A 239 -7.41 -0.46 -5.30
C LYS A 239 -6.07 -0.98 -5.80
N THR A 240 -4.96 -0.42 -5.31
CA THR A 240 -3.61 -0.87 -5.65
C THR A 240 -3.34 -2.28 -5.12
N VAL A 241 -3.68 -2.55 -3.86
CA VAL A 241 -3.52 -3.89 -3.25
C VAL A 241 -4.38 -4.93 -3.97
N VAL A 242 -5.64 -4.62 -4.26
CA VAL A 242 -6.51 -5.49 -5.06
C VAL A 242 -5.87 -5.79 -6.42
N SER A 243 -5.31 -4.77 -7.09
CA SER A 243 -4.62 -4.95 -8.37
C SER A 243 -3.38 -5.85 -8.24
N ILE A 244 -2.62 -5.74 -7.14
CA ILE A 244 -1.48 -6.64 -6.84
C ILE A 244 -1.98 -8.09 -6.70
N LEU A 245 -3.07 -8.31 -5.96
CA LEU A 245 -3.60 -9.65 -5.75
C LEU A 245 -4.15 -10.27 -7.04
N LEU A 246 -4.89 -9.50 -7.84
CA LEU A 246 -5.42 -9.94 -9.13
C LEU A 246 -4.31 -10.21 -10.15
N SER A 247 -3.20 -9.47 -10.09
CA SER A 247 -2.05 -9.77 -10.95
C SER A 247 -1.31 -11.05 -10.50
N ALA A 248 -1.27 -11.31 -9.19
CA ALA A 248 -0.48 -12.35 -8.57
C ALA A 248 -1.17 -13.72 -8.47
N PHE A 249 -2.49 -13.75 -8.21
CA PHE A 249 -3.24 -14.96 -7.88
C PHE A 249 -4.42 -15.15 -8.82
N PRO A 250 -4.83 -16.40 -9.09
CA PRO A 250 -6.09 -16.63 -9.81
C PRO A 250 -7.26 -16.08 -8.98
N ARG A 251 -8.26 -15.52 -9.65
CA ARG A 251 -9.49 -15.09 -8.99
C ARG A 251 -10.13 -16.26 -8.25
N GLY A 252 -10.76 -15.99 -7.13
CA GLY A 252 -11.38 -16.98 -6.25
C GLY A 252 -10.40 -17.84 -5.45
N THR A 253 -9.10 -17.49 -5.38
CA THR A 253 -8.10 -18.25 -4.59
C THR A 253 -7.55 -17.50 -3.40
N ARG A 254 -7.66 -16.17 -3.40
CA ARG A 254 -7.14 -15.29 -2.35
C ARG A 254 -8.10 -14.12 -2.12
N ARG A 255 -8.15 -13.67 -0.88
CA ARG A 255 -8.85 -12.44 -0.49
C ARG A 255 -8.06 -11.68 0.58
N VAL A 256 -8.46 -10.45 0.82
CA VAL A 256 -8.08 -9.73 2.04
C VAL A 256 -9.10 -10.10 3.12
N GLY A 257 -8.65 -10.72 4.21
CA GLY A 257 -9.54 -11.11 5.32
C GLY A 257 -9.68 -10.01 6.37
N LYS A 258 -8.64 -9.19 6.53
CA LYS A 258 -8.57 -8.14 7.55
C LYS A 258 -7.63 -7.02 7.09
N ILE A 259 -7.94 -5.80 7.48
CA ILE A 259 -7.08 -4.63 7.28
C ILE A 259 -6.79 -4.03 8.65
N ALA A 260 -5.54 -3.68 8.92
CA ALA A 260 -5.17 -2.95 10.12
C ALA A 260 -4.58 -1.59 9.75
N THR A 261 -4.94 -0.55 10.49
CA THR A 261 -4.45 0.82 10.27
C THR A 261 -3.88 1.38 11.57
N TRP A 262 -2.82 2.16 11.48
CA TRP A 262 -2.29 2.91 12.63
C TRP A 262 -1.62 4.21 12.19
N PRO A 263 -1.59 5.24 13.07
CA PRO A 263 -0.91 6.49 12.78
C PRO A 263 0.60 6.34 12.61
N CYS A 264 1.17 7.14 11.71
CA CYS A 264 2.60 7.35 11.52
C CYS A 264 2.85 8.84 11.31
N GLY A 265 2.89 9.61 12.41
CA GLY A 265 2.90 11.08 12.34
C GLY A 265 1.63 11.63 11.69
N SER A 266 1.78 12.37 10.59
CA SER A 266 0.64 12.84 9.76
C SER A 266 0.20 11.82 8.70
N ALA A 267 0.96 10.75 8.48
CA ALA A 267 0.68 9.66 7.56
C ALA A 267 0.01 8.47 8.28
N ALA A 268 -0.44 7.47 7.52
CA ALA A 268 -0.95 6.20 8.05
C ALA A 268 -0.06 5.04 7.61
N ASN A 269 0.04 4.00 8.44
CA ASN A 269 0.47 2.69 7.98
C ASN A 269 -0.76 1.79 7.85
N ILE A 270 -0.74 0.93 6.83
CA ILE A 270 -1.84 -0.01 6.55
C ILE A 270 -1.26 -1.40 6.34
N ARG A 271 -1.86 -2.40 7.00
CA ARG A 271 -1.56 -3.82 6.83
C ARG A 271 -2.77 -4.52 6.23
N PHE A 272 -2.56 -5.32 5.20
CA PHE A 272 -3.56 -6.18 4.58
C PHE A 272 -3.19 -7.63 4.88
N ASP A 273 -4.09 -8.35 5.56
CA ASP A 273 -3.93 -9.76 5.91
C ASP A 273 -4.62 -10.60 4.84
N LEU A 274 -3.87 -11.50 4.22
CA LEU A 274 -4.33 -12.30 3.08
C LEU A 274 -4.69 -13.72 3.51
N ASP A 275 -5.89 -14.14 3.11
CA ASP A 275 -6.39 -15.50 3.33
C ASP A 275 -6.37 -16.31 2.05
N VAL A 276 -6.27 -17.64 2.20
CA VAL A 276 -6.71 -18.56 1.14
C VAL A 276 -8.23 -18.50 1.09
N PHE A 277 -8.77 -18.17 -0.08
CA PHE A 277 -10.21 -18.19 -0.29
C PHE A 277 -10.58 -19.52 -0.95
N VAL A 278 -11.50 -20.24 -0.31
CA VAL A 278 -12.18 -21.38 -0.89
C VAL A 278 -13.66 -21.02 -0.87
N PRO A 279 -14.31 -20.83 -2.03
CA PRO A 279 -15.75 -20.61 -2.07
C PRO A 279 -16.44 -21.73 -1.28
N ALA A 280 -17.45 -21.40 -0.48
CA ALA A 280 -18.28 -22.45 0.11
C ALA A 280 -18.93 -23.23 -1.06
N ASP A 281 -18.74 -24.54 -1.09
CA ASP A 281 -19.44 -25.40 -2.04
C ASP A 281 -20.95 -25.18 -1.84
N ASN A 282 -21.63 -24.64 -2.85
CA ASN A 282 -23.09 -24.51 -2.90
C ASN A 282 -23.75 -25.86 -3.20
#